data_AF-A0A321LAZ9-F1
#
_entry.id   AF-A0A321LAZ9-F1
#
_cell.length_a   1.000
_cell.length_b   1.000
_cell.length_c   1.000
_cell.angle_alpha   90.00
_cell.angle_beta   90.00
_cell.angle_gamma   90.00
#
_symmetry.space_group_name_H-M   'P 1'
#
loop_
_entity.id
_entity.type
_entity.pdbx_description
1 polymer ?
#
loop_
_entity_poly.entity_id
_entity_poly.type
_entity_poly.pdbx_seq_one_letter_code
_entity_poly.pdbx_strand_id
1 'polypeptide(L)'
;MGGKEEIEGRKLYHLKVTNSKTGRLLHFYLDIETFLVARIVGEDNGLHQEDIYSDYCKVDGIMVPFTDQMRWWKLKNTAQPATASSKIEPEQQKQIIEKIEFNVPLDDSLFAMPSEDTKKP
;
A
#
# COMPACT_ATOMS: atom_id res chain seq x y z
N MET A 1 19.78 -4.82 -2.29
CA MET A 1 20.49 -3.86 -1.41
C MET A 1 19.63 -2.62 -1.30
N GLY A 2 19.24 -2.26 -0.08
CA GLY A 2 18.49 -1.04 0.22
C GLY A 2 19.42 0.14 0.48
N GLY A 3 18.93 1.35 0.24
CA GLY A 3 19.69 2.60 0.42
C GLY A 3 18.86 3.64 1.18
N LYS A 4 19.49 4.76 1.54
CA LYS A 4 18.77 5.95 2.01
C LYS A 4 18.44 6.82 0.81
N GLU A 5 17.18 7.22 0.68
CA GLU A 5 16.71 8.10 -0.39
C GLU A 5 15.99 9.30 0.22
N GLU A 6 16.08 10.45 -0.44
CA GLU A 6 15.31 11.64 -0.08
C GLU A 6 14.18 11.81 -1.10
N ILE A 7 12.95 11.69 -0.64
CA ILE A 7 11.73 11.80 -1.46
C ILE A 7 10.84 12.84 -0.82
N GLU A 8 10.49 13.89 -1.56
CA GLU A 8 9.63 14.99 -1.08
C GLU A 8 10.15 15.63 0.22
N GLY A 9 11.48 15.75 0.37
CA GLY A 9 12.12 16.29 1.57
C GLY A 9 12.14 15.36 2.78
N ARG A 10 11.62 14.13 2.65
CA ARG A 10 11.67 13.08 3.68
C ARG A 10 12.81 12.11 3.43
N LYS A 11 13.57 11.78 4.47
CA LYS A 11 14.64 10.78 4.41
C LYS A 11 14.05 9.41 4.68
N LEU A 12 14.12 8.52 3.70
CA LEU A 12 13.49 7.21 3.74
C LEU A 12 14.54 6.10 3.56
N TYR A 13 14.36 4.98 4.25
CA TYR A 13 14.95 3.71 3.86
C TYR A 13 14.18 3.13 2.66
N HIS A 14 14.90 2.75 1.61
CA HIS A 14 14.34 2.04 0.47
C HIS A 14 14.72 0.55 0.56
N LEU A 15 13.73 -0.30 0.81
CA LEU A 15 13.88 -1.75 0.86
C LEU A 15 13.26 -2.39 -0.37
N LYS A 16 14.04 -3.25 -1.05
CA LYS A 16 13.57 -4.09 -2.14
C LYS A 16 13.25 -5.47 -1.59
N VAL A 17 11.98 -5.87 -1.66
CA VAL A 17 11.47 -7.12 -1.11
C VAL A 17 10.88 -7.94 -2.24
N THR A 18 11.46 -9.12 -2.49
CA THR A 18 10.91 -10.07 -3.45
C THR A 18 10.03 -11.08 -2.72
N ASN A 19 8.76 -11.17 -3.12
CA ASN A 19 7.85 -12.19 -2.61
C ASN A 19 8.33 -13.58 -3.08
N SER A 20 8.64 -14.47 -2.14
CA SER A 20 9.19 -15.80 -2.46
C SER A 20 8.22 -16.75 -3.15
N LYS A 21 6.90 -16.51 -3.04
CA LYS A 21 5.86 -17.34 -3.69
C LYS A 21 5.50 -16.83 -5.08
N THR A 22 5.34 -15.52 -5.24
CA THR A 22 4.89 -14.92 -6.50
C THR A 22 6.05 -14.41 -7.36
N GLY A 23 7.25 -14.27 -6.80
CA GLY A 23 8.40 -13.64 -7.46
C GLY A 23 8.27 -12.12 -7.61
N ARG A 24 7.14 -11.52 -7.21
CA ARG A 24 6.88 -10.09 -7.37
C ARG A 24 7.86 -9.26 -6.52
N LEU A 25 8.44 -8.25 -7.14
CA LEU A 25 9.30 -7.27 -6.47
C LEU A 25 8.44 -6.11 -5.95
N LEU A 26 8.56 -5.82 -4.67
CA LEU A 26 7.98 -4.65 -4.01
C LEU A 26 9.09 -3.75 -3.47
N HIS A 27 8.86 -2.46 -3.56
CA HIS A 27 9.74 -1.42 -3.06
C HIS A 27 9.04 -0.74 -1.88
N PHE A 28 9.59 -0.91 -0.68
CA PHE A 28 9.10 -0.27 0.53
C PHE A 28 9.95 0.97 0.83
N TYR A 29 9.29 2.07 1.13
CA TYR A 29 9.89 3.32 1.56
C TYR A 29 9.47 3.58 3.01
N LEU A 30 10.40 3.48 3.95
CA LEU A 30 10.15 3.63 5.38
C LEU A 30 10.79 4.92 5.87
N ASP A 31 10.09 5.69 6.67
CA ASP A 31 10.65 6.87 7.32
C ASP A 31 11.82 6.50 8.23
N ILE A 32 12.93 7.24 8.15
CA ILE A 32 14.16 6.87 8.88
C ILE A 32 14.06 7.08 10.39
N GLU A 33 13.19 7.99 10.85
CA GLU A 33 13.07 8.35 12.26
C GLU A 33 12.05 7.45 12.96
N THR A 34 10.95 7.16 12.29
CA THR A 34 9.81 6.43 12.85
C THR A 34 9.72 4.98 12.40
N PHE A 35 10.44 4.60 11.33
CA PHE A 35 10.36 3.30 10.67
C PHE A 35 8.96 2.96 10.13
N LEU A 36 8.05 3.93 10.04
CA LEU A 36 6.72 3.76 9.48
C LEU A 36 6.78 3.75 7.95
N VAL A 37 5.91 2.95 7.32
CA VAL A 37 5.85 2.86 5.86
C VAL A 37 5.24 4.14 5.31
N ALA A 38 5.99 4.88 4.50
CA ALA A 38 5.51 6.08 3.81
C ALA A 38 4.92 5.74 2.44
N ARG A 39 5.52 4.77 1.74
CA ARG A 39 5.09 4.35 0.41
C ARG A 39 5.47 2.90 0.13
N ILE A 40 4.62 2.19 -0.59
CA ILE A 40 4.90 0.90 -1.21
C ILE A 40 4.74 1.07 -2.72
N VAL A 41 5.69 0.56 -3.49
CA VAL A 41 5.62 0.57 -4.95
C VAL A 41 5.75 -0.85 -5.47
N GLY A 42 4.89 -1.22 -6.41
CA GLY A 42 4.91 -2.52 -7.05
C GLY A 42 4.56 -2.42 -8.51
N GLU A 43 5.13 -3.32 -9.30
CA GLU A 43 4.81 -3.48 -10.71
C GLU A 43 4.33 -4.90 -10.95
N ASP A 44 3.21 -5.04 -11.66
CA ASP A 44 2.62 -6.33 -11.98
C ASP A 44 1.84 -6.25 -13.29
N ASN A 45 2.04 -7.22 -14.18
CA ASN A 45 1.34 -7.31 -15.47
C ASN A 45 1.26 -6.00 -16.29
N GLY A 46 2.32 -5.18 -16.26
CA GLY A 46 2.38 -3.89 -16.98
C GLY A 46 1.63 -2.75 -16.30
N LEU A 47 1.17 -2.93 -15.06
CA LEU A 47 0.63 -1.89 -14.20
C LEU A 47 1.68 -1.49 -13.15
N HIS A 48 1.91 -0.20 -13.01
CA HIS A 48 2.62 0.36 -11.87
C HIS A 48 1.61 0.82 -10.84
N GLN A 49 1.83 0.47 -9.57
CA GLN A 49 0.98 0.86 -8.45
C GLN A 49 1.85 1.40 -7.32
N GLU A 50 1.38 2.49 -6.71
CA GLU A 50 1.91 3.06 -5.49
C GLU A 50 0.82 3.14 -4.44
N ASP A 51 1.10 2.67 -3.22
CA ASP A 51 0.26 2.88 -2.04
C ASP A 51 1.02 3.84 -1.11
N ILE A 52 0.40 4.95 -0.73
CA ILE A 52 1.03 6.04 0.03
C ILE A 52 0.27 6.23 1.33
N TYR A 53 0.99 6.14 2.44
CA TYR A 53 0.41 6.22 3.77
C TYR A 53 0.85 7.50 4.49
N SER A 54 -0.11 8.21 5.06
CA SER A 54 0.16 9.43 5.84
C SER A 54 -0.78 9.55 7.04
N ASP A 55 -0.59 10.63 7.80
CA ASP A 55 -1.42 10.98 8.94
C ASP A 55 -1.47 9.87 9.99
N TYR A 56 -0.28 9.35 10.30
CA TYR A 56 -0.13 8.29 11.29
C TYR A 56 -0.52 8.78 12.69
N CYS A 57 -1.50 8.11 13.28
CA CYS A 57 -1.96 8.37 14.65
C CYS A 57 -1.74 7.13 15.52
N LYS A 58 -1.53 7.37 16.81
CA LYS A 58 -1.44 6.29 17.80
C LYS A 58 -2.83 5.91 18.28
N VAL A 59 -3.26 4.69 18.02
CA VAL A 59 -4.54 4.12 18.47
C VAL A 59 -4.21 2.84 19.26
N ASP A 60 -4.63 2.78 20.52
CA ASP A 60 -4.36 1.66 21.43
C ASP A 60 -2.90 1.18 21.48
N GLY A 61 -1.95 2.12 21.37
CA GLY A 61 -0.52 1.80 21.40
C GLY A 61 0.12 1.57 20.03
N ILE A 62 -0.67 1.43 18.97
CA ILE A 62 -0.23 1.08 17.62
C ILE A 62 -0.27 2.33 16.74
N MET A 63 0.80 2.58 15.98
CA MET A 63 0.80 3.63 14.95
C MET A 63 0.10 3.12 13.70
N VAL A 64 -0.95 3.81 13.26
CA VAL A 64 -1.74 3.47 12.07
C VAL A 64 -1.98 4.68 11.18
N PRO A 65 -1.96 4.52 9.86
CA PRO A 65 -2.22 5.63 8.95
C PRO A 65 -3.72 5.96 8.93
N PHE A 66 -4.06 7.25 8.96
CA PHE A 66 -5.43 7.73 8.76
C PHE A 66 -5.69 8.17 7.32
N THR A 67 -4.66 8.19 6.48
CA THR A 67 -4.78 8.44 5.04
C THR A 67 -4.08 7.33 4.27
N ASP A 68 -4.80 6.78 3.30
CA ASP A 68 -4.28 5.87 2.27
C ASP A 68 -4.55 6.50 0.90
N GLN A 69 -3.50 6.70 0.10
CA GLN A 69 -3.61 7.16 -1.27
C GLN A 69 -2.98 6.13 -2.21
N MET A 70 -3.82 5.51 -3.03
CA MET A 70 -3.42 4.59 -4.09
C MET A 70 -3.30 5.36 -5.40
N ARG A 71 -2.19 5.15 -6.12
CA ARG A 71 -1.97 5.67 -7.48
C ARG A 71 -1.58 4.53 -8.40
N TRP A 72 -2.10 4.51 -9.62
CA TRP A 72 -1.69 3.51 -10.60
C TRP A 72 -1.72 4.04 -12.03
N TRP A 73 -0.86 3.46 -12.87
CA TRP A 73 -0.82 3.77 -14.30
C TRP A 73 -0.23 2.59 -15.10
N LYS A 74 -0.59 2.52 -16.38
CA LYS A 74 -0.03 1.52 -17.29
C LYS A 74 1.39 1.88 -17.68
N LEU A 75 2.30 0.92 -17.57
CA LEU A 75 3.67 1.04 -18.06
C LEU A 75 3.67 0.90 -19.58
N LYS A 76 4.34 1.83 -20.28
CA LYS A 76 4.47 1.80 -21.74
C LYS A 76 5.40 0.68 -22.23
N ASN A 77 6.35 0.27 -21.39
CA ASN A 77 7.26 -0.86 -21.61
C ASN A 77 7.67 -1.46 -20.25
N THR A 78 7.79 -2.77 -20.16
CA THR A 78 8.15 -3.55 -18.96
C THR A 78 9.59 -3.37 -18.47
N ALA A 79 10.39 -2.49 -19.11
CA ALA A 79 11.80 -2.25 -18.81
C ALA A 79 12.10 -0.84 -18.25
N GLN A 80 11.09 0.02 -18.06
CA GLN A 80 11.30 1.33 -17.46
C GLN A 80 11.46 1.20 -15.94
N PRO A 81 12.46 1.84 -15.30
CA PRO A 81 12.61 1.78 -13.85
C PRO A 81 11.44 2.47 -13.14
N ALA A 82 10.99 1.86 -12.04
CA ALA A 82 9.90 2.28 -11.15
C ALA A 82 9.96 3.73 -10.61
N THR A 83 11.03 4.48 -10.90
CA THR A 83 11.23 5.87 -10.49
C THR A 83 10.99 6.87 -11.62
N ALA A 84 10.72 6.40 -12.84
CA ALA A 84 10.50 7.27 -13.98
C ALA A 84 9.02 7.66 -14.07
N SER A 85 8.71 8.90 -13.69
CA SER A 85 7.41 9.53 -13.86
C SER A 85 7.02 9.48 -15.34
N SER A 86 6.16 8.54 -15.72
CA SER A 86 5.57 8.57 -17.05
C SER A 86 4.65 9.80 -17.10
N LYS A 87 4.70 10.59 -18.19
CA LYS A 87 3.88 11.81 -18.39
C LYS A 87 2.37 11.54 -18.52
N ILE A 88 1.87 10.46 -17.92
CA ILE A 88 0.46 10.11 -17.84
C ILE A 88 0.04 10.45 -16.42
N GLU A 89 -0.98 11.30 -16.27
CA GLU A 89 -1.62 11.53 -14.97
C GLU A 89 -2.08 10.18 -14.40
N PRO A 90 -1.62 9.80 -13.20
CA PRO A 90 -1.98 8.51 -12.62
C PRO A 90 -3.48 8.51 -12.27
N GLU A 91 -4.12 7.36 -12.49
CA GLU A 91 -5.39 7.09 -11.82
C GLU A 91 -5.11 7.03 -10.32
N GLN A 92 -6.02 7.59 -9.51
CA GLN A 92 -5.81 7.67 -8.06
C GLN A 92 -7.09 7.49 -7.27
N GLN A 93 -6.95 6.91 -6.08
CA GLN A 93 -7.97 6.82 -5.06
C GLN A 93 -7.37 7.25 -3.73
N LYS A 94 -8.03 8.19 -3.04
CA LYS A 94 -7.65 8.61 -1.68
C LYS A 94 -8.74 8.22 -0.70
N GLN A 95 -8.36 7.51 0.36
CA GLN A 95 -9.20 7.13 1.48
C GLN A 95 -8.75 7.90 2.72
N ILE A 96 -9.71 8.51 3.41
CA ILE A 96 -9.51 9.17 4.69
C ILE A 96 -10.28 8.34 5.72
N ILE A 97 -9.58 7.85 6.72
CA ILE A 97 -10.14 7.04 7.78
C ILE A 97 -10.53 7.96 8.93
N GLU A 98 -11.78 7.88 9.37
CA GLU A 98 -12.28 8.74 10.46
C GLU A 98 -12.04 8.11 11.84
N LYS A 99 -12.08 6.78 11.93
CA LYS A 99 -11.98 6.05 13.19
C LYS A 99 -11.36 4.67 12.98
N ILE A 100 -10.47 4.29 13.90
CA ILE A 100 -9.90 2.94 14.01
C ILE A 100 -10.13 2.47 15.44
N GLU A 101 -10.58 1.22 15.60
CA GLU A 101 -10.75 0.54 16.88
C GLU A 101 -10.14 -0.86 16.79
N PHE A 102 -9.38 -1.26 17.81
CA PHE A 102 -8.79 -2.58 17.87
C PHE A 102 -9.53 -3.47 18.86
N ASN A 103 -9.50 -4.78 18.59
CA ASN A 103 -10.05 -5.81 19.48
C ASN A 103 -11.54 -5.62 19.81
N VAL A 104 -12.30 -5.01 18.90
CA VAL A 104 -13.76 -4.97 19.00
C VAL A 104 -14.28 -6.42 18.94
N PRO A 105 -15.10 -6.88 19.90
CA PRO A 105 -15.68 -8.21 19.82
C PRO A 105 -16.52 -8.34 18.55
N LEU A 106 -16.18 -9.33 17.72
CA LEU A 106 -16.90 -9.65 16.49
C LEU A 106 -17.35 -11.11 16.54
N ASP A 107 -18.54 -11.37 16.01
CA ASP A 107 -19.08 -12.72 15.92
C ASP A 107 -18.48 -13.45 14.70
N ASP A 108 -18.06 -14.70 14.88
CA ASP A 108 -17.44 -15.52 13.82
C ASP A 108 -18.34 -15.69 12.59
N SER A 109 -19.67 -15.60 12.77
CA SER A 109 -20.63 -15.68 11.65
C SER A 109 -20.45 -14.55 10.63
N LEU A 110 -19.84 -13.42 11.00
CA LEU A 110 -19.52 -12.33 10.05
C LEU A 110 -18.47 -12.74 9.01
N PHE A 111 -17.69 -13.78 9.30
CA PHE A 111 -16.65 -14.32 8.43
C PHE A 111 -17.02 -15.69 7.83
N ALA A 112 -18.26 -16.15 8.07
CA ALA A 112 -18.78 -17.32 7.38
C ALA A 112 -18.92 -17.00 5.89
N MET A 113 -18.54 -17.95 5.03
CA MET A 113 -18.90 -17.82 3.62
C MET A 113 -20.42 -17.68 3.51
N PRO A 114 -20.93 -16.79 2.64
CA PRO A 114 -22.35 -16.77 2.35
C PRO A 114 -22.79 -18.19 2.01
N SER A 115 -23.78 -18.72 2.72
CA SER A 115 -24.42 -19.96 2.27
C SER A 115 -25.04 -19.65 0.91
N GLU A 116 -24.87 -20.54 -0.06
CA GLU A 116 -25.72 -20.53 -1.24
C GLU A 116 -27.14 -20.75 -0.75
N ASP A 117 -27.87 -19.67 -0.43
CA ASP A 117 -29.29 -19.75 -0.19
C ASP A 117 -29.93 -20.15 -1.51
N THR A 118 -30.14 -21.46 -1.61
CA THR A 118 -31.09 -22.14 -2.47
C THR A 118 -32.34 -21.28 -2.70
N LYS A 119 -32.38 -20.66 -3.88
CA LYS A 119 -33.53 -20.27 -4.71
C LYS A 119 -34.70 -19.54 -4.03
N LYS A 120 -35.20 -18.52 -4.75
CA LYS A 120 -36.59 -18.58 -5.23
C LYS A 120 -36.76 -17.84 -6.58
N PRO A 121 -37.85 -18.14 -7.29
CA PRO A 121 -37.91 -18.60 -8.69
C PRO A 121 -37.84 -17.50 -9.75
#